data_AF-A0A1Y4LD77-F1
#
_entry.id   AF-A0A1Y4LD77-F1
#
_cell.length_a   1.000
_cell.length_b   1.000
_cell.length_c   1.000
_cell.angle_alpha   90.00
_cell.angle_beta   90.00
_cell.angle_gamma   90.00
#
_symmetry.space_group_name_H-M   'P 1'
#
loop_
_entity.id
_entity.type
_entity.pdbx_description
1 polymer ?
#
loop_
_entity_poly.entity_id
_entity_poly.type
_entity_poly.pdbx_seq_one_letter_code
_entity_poly.pdbx_strand_id
1 'polypeptide(L)'
;MSKELDRMKKRSQAKVNNAKNILTQTTSTLNDHLGQVQSEYHRVADLSHHAPAVIENIDKQFKEKTKLADSDIAFLMICTALQCARQYLLTNDKFRITAVQGDTLIDSTVGQLMPPSWEDALFQSVPYDAIQTSSHISETGLAGTTHRYRTLGHDPVLGWIFGTANIMTNSLTKSDIITTYQVSNMTIIRHYPMGTMGMLNKAVEYAQNDPMLLAASTARQAIHFGSDYFTKQGLPIPLISTVNNDVAKTLITKGHIDLWSITRGAALAALINQLIATIHRLFYDEAKDGSESMYEIRTRKILSYSNALAVGSNVVVTAITNNLTKLDVGGILVALHRFISDYQFIQDIKRDFLKKEIYNQIVGKPYNFMEVK
;
A
#
# COMPACT_ATOMS: atom_id res chain seq x y z
N MET A 1 -87.28 33.94 -37.40
CA MET A 1 -86.17 34.06 -38.36
C MET A 1 -85.12 35.10 -37.96
N SER A 2 -85.45 36.40 -37.81
CA SER A 2 -84.46 37.46 -37.52
C SER A 2 -83.65 37.27 -36.20
N LYS A 3 -84.31 36.93 -35.08
CA LYS A 3 -83.62 36.70 -33.78
C LYS A 3 -82.65 35.51 -33.76
N GLU A 4 -82.92 34.50 -34.59
CA GLU A 4 -82.14 33.27 -34.64
C GLU A 4 -80.89 33.43 -35.51
N LEU A 5 -81.03 34.16 -36.63
CA LEU A 5 -79.91 34.60 -37.46
C LEU A 5 -78.91 35.47 -36.67
N ASP A 6 -79.43 36.37 -35.83
CA ASP A 6 -78.61 37.21 -34.94
C ASP A 6 -77.88 36.41 -33.86
N ARG A 7 -78.53 35.39 -33.29
CA ARG A 7 -77.89 34.44 -32.36
C ARG A 7 -76.78 33.65 -33.05
N MET A 8 -77.01 33.19 -34.29
CA MET A 8 -76.01 32.48 -35.09
C MET A 8 -74.81 33.39 -35.41
N LYS A 9 -75.05 34.64 -35.83
CA LYS A 9 -73.99 35.64 -36.05
C LYS A 9 -73.17 35.88 -34.79
N LYS A 10 -73.82 36.09 -33.63
CA LYS A 10 -73.12 36.27 -32.34
C LYS A 10 -72.30 35.04 -31.94
N ARG A 11 -72.83 33.82 -32.13
CA ARG A 11 -72.08 32.58 -31.86
C ARG A 11 -70.89 32.40 -32.80
N SER A 12 -71.06 32.71 -34.09
CA SER A 12 -69.97 32.67 -35.07
C SER A 12 -68.87 33.67 -34.71
N GLN A 13 -69.24 34.92 -34.43
CA GLN A 13 -68.32 35.96 -33.99
C GLN A 13 -67.57 35.58 -32.69
N ALA A 14 -68.28 34.98 -31.73
CA ALA A 14 -67.67 34.49 -30.50
C ALA A 14 -66.64 33.36 -30.77
N LYS A 15 -66.94 32.42 -31.68
CA LYS A 15 -65.99 31.37 -32.08
C LYS A 15 -64.75 31.97 -32.78
N VAL A 16 -64.95 32.95 -33.67
CA VAL A 16 -63.85 33.64 -34.36
C VAL A 16 -62.98 34.42 -33.37
N ASN A 17 -63.58 35.13 -32.41
CA ASN A 17 -62.84 35.84 -31.37
C ASN A 17 -62.07 34.87 -30.46
N ASN A 18 -62.68 33.74 -30.10
CA ASN A 18 -61.99 32.71 -29.32
C ASN A 18 -60.80 32.11 -30.08
N ALA A 19 -60.97 31.81 -31.37
CA ALA A 19 -59.87 31.33 -32.22
C ALA A 19 -58.74 32.36 -32.36
N LYS A 20 -59.06 33.65 -32.48
CA LYS A 20 -58.05 34.73 -32.47
C LYS A 20 -57.31 34.82 -31.14
N ASN A 21 -58.01 34.69 -30.02
CA ASN A 21 -57.41 34.71 -28.69
C ASN A 21 -56.45 33.53 -28.51
N ILE A 22 -56.86 32.32 -28.89
CA ILE A 22 -56.01 31.12 -28.86
C ILE A 22 -54.79 31.32 -29.74
N LEU A 23 -54.96 31.77 -30.98
CA LEU A 23 -53.83 31.99 -31.90
C LEU A 23 -52.85 33.02 -31.36
N THR A 24 -53.34 34.12 -30.79
CA THR A 24 -52.51 35.17 -30.19
C THR A 24 -51.76 34.64 -28.97
N GLN A 25 -52.43 33.88 -28.10
CA GLN A 25 -51.81 33.26 -26.93
C GLN A 25 -50.73 32.25 -27.35
N THR A 26 -51.02 31.36 -28.29
CA THR A 26 -50.04 30.41 -28.84
C THR A 26 -48.85 31.11 -29.48
N THR A 27 -49.08 32.20 -30.22
CA THR A 27 -48.02 32.97 -30.86
C THR A 27 -47.14 33.66 -29.83
N SER A 28 -47.73 34.22 -28.77
CA SER A 28 -47.00 34.80 -27.64
C SER A 28 -46.14 33.76 -26.94
N THR A 29 -46.72 32.61 -26.57
CA THR A 29 -45.99 31.51 -25.92
C THR A 29 -44.86 30.97 -26.80
N LEU A 30 -45.08 30.84 -28.10
CA LEU A 30 -44.05 30.40 -29.04
C LEU A 30 -42.89 31.39 -29.12
N ASN A 31 -43.19 32.69 -29.15
CA ASN A 31 -42.17 33.73 -29.17
C ASN A 31 -41.37 33.75 -27.86
N ASP A 32 -42.03 33.55 -26.71
CA ASP A 32 -41.36 33.43 -25.41
C ASP A 32 -40.43 32.22 -25.38
N HIS A 33 -40.90 31.05 -25.85
CA HIS A 33 -40.08 29.83 -25.91
C HIS A 33 -38.87 29.98 -26.86
N LEU A 34 -39.05 30.58 -28.05
CA LEU A 34 -37.97 30.84 -28.99
C LEU A 34 -36.93 31.79 -28.40
N GLY A 35 -37.37 32.83 -27.70
CA GLY A 35 -36.47 33.74 -26.98
C GLY A 35 -35.65 33.02 -25.92
N GLN A 36 -36.27 32.11 -25.15
CA GLN A 36 -35.57 31.31 -24.15
C GLN A 36 -34.56 30.33 -24.78
N VAL A 37 -34.89 29.67 -25.89
CA VAL A 37 -33.95 28.80 -26.62
C VAL A 37 -32.76 29.61 -27.15
N GLN A 38 -33.02 30.79 -27.71
CA GLN A 38 -31.96 31.67 -28.21
C GLN A 38 -31.01 32.12 -27.08
N SER A 39 -31.56 32.52 -25.92
CA SER A 39 -30.73 32.93 -24.78
C SER A 39 -29.81 31.80 -24.31
N GLU A 40 -30.29 30.57 -24.41
CA GLU A 40 -29.59 29.40 -23.88
C GLU A 40 -28.57 28.83 -24.84
N TYR A 41 -28.87 28.88 -26.14
CA TYR A 41 -27.85 28.68 -27.17
C TYR A 41 -26.69 29.67 -26.98
N HIS A 42 -26.98 30.95 -26.74
CA HIS A 42 -25.94 31.95 -26.51
C HIS A 42 -25.13 31.66 -25.24
N ARG A 43 -25.80 31.29 -24.13
CA ARG A 43 -25.14 30.93 -22.88
C ARG A 43 -24.19 29.72 -23.03
N VAL A 44 -24.63 28.66 -23.71
CA VAL A 44 -23.81 27.44 -23.92
C VAL A 44 -22.66 27.71 -24.91
N ALA A 45 -22.88 28.53 -25.93
CA ALA A 45 -21.83 28.95 -26.86
C ALA A 45 -20.76 29.79 -26.13
N ASP A 46 -21.16 30.73 -25.28
CA ASP A 46 -20.25 31.54 -24.48
C ASP A 46 -19.44 30.70 -23.48
N LEU A 47 -20.09 29.74 -22.81
CA LEU A 47 -19.44 28.75 -21.94
C LEU A 47 -18.36 27.97 -22.71
N SER A 48 -18.67 27.55 -23.94
CA SER A 48 -17.76 26.79 -24.79
C SER A 48 -16.56 27.63 -25.25
N HIS A 49 -16.79 28.90 -25.59
CA HIS A 49 -15.73 29.85 -25.94
C HIS A 49 -14.76 30.11 -24.77
N HIS A 50 -15.26 30.10 -23.53
CA HIS A 50 -14.48 30.34 -22.32
C HIS A 50 -14.12 29.07 -21.53
N ALA A 51 -14.21 27.89 -22.15
CA ALA A 51 -14.04 26.61 -21.47
C ALA A 51 -12.73 26.48 -20.63
N PRO A 52 -11.56 26.97 -21.08
CA PRO A 52 -10.35 26.93 -20.25
C PRO A 52 -10.49 27.72 -18.94
N ALA A 53 -11.04 28.93 -18.99
CA ALA A 53 -11.25 29.78 -17.81
C ALA A 53 -12.29 29.18 -16.85
N VAL A 54 -13.32 28.53 -17.41
CA VAL A 54 -14.33 27.79 -16.62
C VAL A 54 -13.68 26.65 -15.85
N ILE A 55 -12.88 25.81 -16.53
CA ILE A 55 -12.20 24.68 -15.91
C ILE A 55 -11.23 25.16 -14.82
N GLU A 56 -10.48 26.24 -15.08
CA GLU A 56 -9.56 26.83 -14.10
C GLU A 56 -10.31 27.36 -12.87
N ASN A 57 -11.46 28.02 -13.06
CA ASN A 57 -12.29 28.50 -11.96
C ASN A 57 -12.87 27.35 -11.13
N ILE A 58 -13.32 26.26 -11.77
CA ILE A 58 -13.80 25.05 -11.07
C ILE A 58 -12.65 24.41 -10.28
N ASP A 59 -11.45 24.31 -10.86
CA ASP A 59 -10.26 23.81 -10.16
C ASP A 59 -9.90 24.67 -8.95
N LYS A 60 -10.01 26.00 -9.07
CA LYS A 60 -9.80 26.93 -7.96
C LYS A 60 -10.81 26.69 -6.84
N GLN A 61 -12.10 26.53 -7.15
CA GLN A 61 -13.14 26.22 -6.16
C GLN A 61 -12.86 24.89 -5.44
N PHE A 62 -12.39 23.88 -6.17
CA PHE A 62 -11.99 22.60 -5.56
C PHE A 62 -10.81 22.78 -4.60
N LYS A 63 -9.79 23.55 -4.99
CA LYS A 63 -8.63 23.86 -4.13
C LYS A 63 -9.04 24.63 -2.88
N GLU A 64 -9.96 25.58 -2.99
CA GLU A 64 -10.49 26.34 -1.86
C GLU A 64 -11.27 25.45 -0.88
N LYS A 65 -12.18 24.60 -1.39
CA LYS A 65 -12.97 23.67 -0.57
C LYS A 65 -12.13 22.59 0.13
N THR A 66 -10.99 22.23 -0.44
CA THR A 66 -10.13 21.16 0.09
C THR A 66 -8.88 21.71 0.80
N LYS A 67 -8.79 23.02 0.99
CA LYS A 67 -7.66 23.65 1.69
C LYS A 67 -7.64 23.19 3.15
N LEU A 68 -6.42 23.03 3.70
CA LEU A 68 -6.25 22.80 5.14
C LEU A 68 -6.66 24.06 5.91
N ALA A 69 -7.51 23.89 6.92
CA ALA A 69 -7.85 24.93 7.89
C ALA A 69 -6.71 25.14 8.90
N ASP A 70 -6.76 26.23 9.66
CA ASP A 70 -5.74 26.51 10.68
C ASP A 70 -5.68 25.42 11.77
N SER A 71 -6.84 24.87 12.13
CA SER A 71 -6.95 23.70 13.03
C SER A 71 -6.25 22.47 12.46
N ASP A 72 -6.35 22.25 11.15
CA ASP A 72 -5.72 21.12 10.48
C ASP A 72 -4.20 21.28 10.45
N ILE A 73 -3.71 22.50 10.29
CA ILE A 73 -2.27 22.78 10.31
C ILE A 73 -1.71 22.54 11.71
N ALA A 74 -2.42 23.00 12.75
CA ALA A 74 -2.04 22.70 14.13
C ALA A 74 -2.04 21.18 14.40
N PHE A 75 -3.08 20.48 13.94
CA PHE A 75 -3.18 19.03 14.06
C PHE A 75 -2.09 18.30 13.26
N LEU A 76 -1.75 18.78 12.06
CA LEU A 76 -0.63 18.30 11.24
C LEU A 76 0.69 18.37 12.00
N MET A 77 0.96 19.45 12.74
CA MET A 77 2.19 19.54 13.53
C MET A 77 2.26 18.48 14.63
N ILE A 78 1.13 18.20 15.28
CA ILE A 78 1.02 17.12 16.27
C ILE A 78 1.24 15.75 15.61
N CYS A 79 0.64 15.53 14.42
CA CYS A 79 0.80 14.31 13.64
C CYS A 79 2.26 14.10 13.23
N THR A 80 2.93 15.15 12.77
CA THR A 80 4.37 15.13 12.44
C THR A 80 5.19 14.78 13.67
N ALA A 81 4.90 15.39 14.82
CA ALA A 81 5.59 15.07 16.07
C ALA A 81 5.39 13.60 16.46
N LEU A 82 4.17 13.06 16.32
CA LEU A 82 3.86 11.67 16.61
C LEU A 82 4.60 10.70 15.66
N GLN A 83 4.66 11.03 14.36
CA GLN A 83 5.41 10.24 13.38
C GLN A 83 6.92 10.27 13.64
N CYS A 84 7.47 11.43 14.01
CA CYS A 84 8.86 11.57 14.43
C CYS A 84 9.13 10.80 15.74
N ALA A 85 8.23 10.87 16.71
CA ALA A 85 8.35 10.14 17.97
C ALA A 85 8.41 8.63 17.73
N ARG A 86 7.57 8.09 16.85
CA ARG A 86 7.60 6.66 16.47
C ARG A 86 8.98 6.23 15.98
N GLN A 87 9.56 6.93 15.00
CA GLN A 87 10.84 6.50 14.40
C GLN A 87 12.04 6.69 15.34
N TYR A 88 12.02 7.65 16.26
CA TYR A 88 13.15 7.92 17.16
C TYR A 88 13.04 7.25 18.54
N LEU A 89 11.84 6.97 19.04
CA LEU A 89 11.64 6.29 20.31
C LEU A 89 11.52 4.77 20.15
N LEU A 90 11.03 4.30 19.00
CA LEU A 90 10.80 2.88 18.71
C LEU A 90 11.76 2.36 17.63
N THR A 91 13.07 2.53 17.83
CA THR A 91 14.13 2.14 16.88
C THR A 91 14.15 0.63 16.54
N ASN A 92 14.90 0.26 15.49
CA ASN A 92 14.93 -1.08 14.88
C ASN A 92 15.23 -2.25 15.84
N ASP A 93 15.91 -1.98 16.96
CA ASP A 93 16.33 -3.01 17.93
C ASP A 93 15.30 -3.30 19.03
N LYS A 94 14.21 -2.54 19.08
CA LYS A 94 13.17 -2.69 20.10
C LYS A 94 12.24 -3.86 19.77
N PHE A 95 11.73 -4.51 20.82
CA PHE A 95 10.86 -5.71 20.74
C PHE A 95 11.48 -6.94 20.05
N ARG A 96 12.82 -7.02 20.02
CA ARG A 96 13.54 -8.23 19.58
C ARG A 96 13.76 -9.19 20.74
N ILE A 97 13.81 -10.48 20.43
CA ILE A 97 14.25 -11.52 21.36
C ILE A 97 15.71 -11.89 21.08
N THR A 98 16.40 -12.44 22.07
CA THR A 98 17.74 -13.01 21.84
C THR A 98 17.64 -14.30 21.01
N ALA A 99 18.73 -14.70 20.34
CA ALA A 99 18.76 -15.97 19.61
C ALA A 99 18.41 -17.15 20.54
N VAL A 100 19.03 -17.19 21.73
CA VAL A 100 18.75 -18.18 22.78
C VAL A 100 17.27 -18.18 23.21
N GLN A 101 16.66 -17.00 23.36
CA GLN A 101 15.23 -16.91 23.67
C GLN A 101 14.34 -17.36 22.52
N GLY A 102 14.71 -17.07 21.27
CA GLY A 102 14.03 -17.58 20.08
C GLY A 102 14.06 -19.10 20.02
N ASP A 103 15.23 -19.69 20.24
CA ASP A 103 15.43 -21.14 20.28
C ASP A 103 14.61 -21.76 21.44
N THR A 104 14.67 -21.17 22.64
CA THR A 104 13.89 -21.64 23.81
C THR A 104 12.37 -21.55 23.60
N LEU A 105 11.88 -20.51 22.91
CA LEU A 105 10.45 -20.34 22.61
C LEU A 105 9.93 -21.47 21.70
N ILE A 106 10.81 -21.95 20.81
CA ILE A 106 10.52 -23.06 19.90
C ILE A 106 10.68 -24.41 20.60
N ASP A 107 11.77 -24.62 21.33
CA ASP A 107 12.04 -25.85 22.09
C ASP A 107 11.00 -26.12 23.18
N SER A 108 10.43 -25.07 23.78
CA SER A 108 9.31 -25.20 24.73
C SER A 108 7.96 -25.49 24.07
N THR A 109 7.83 -25.21 22.78
CA THR A 109 6.63 -25.54 21.97
C THR A 109 6.75 -26.93 21.34
N VAL A 110 7.96 -27.49 21.25
CA VAL A 110 8.28 -28.69 20.48
C VAL A 110 9.30 -29.57 21.22
N GLY A 111 8.88 -30.69 21.82
CA GLY A 111 9.72 -31.57 22.64
C GLY A 111 10.84 -32.34 21.89
N GLN A 112 11.90 -32.73 22.60
CA GLN A 112 13.12 -33.38 22.05
C GLN A 112 13.13 -34.93 22.15
N LEU A 113 13.68 -35.61 21.11
CA LEU A 113 14.78 -36.63 21.07
C LEU A 113 14.65 -37.73 19.95
N MET A 114 15.60 -37.72 18.96
CA MET A 114 16.26 -38.74 18.06
C MET A 114 15.60 -40.11 17.62
N PRO A 115 15.92 -40.80 16.46
CA PRO A 115 16.58 -40.49 15.14
C PRO A 115 15.79 -41.00 13.84
N PRO A 116 16.35 -41.11 12.59
CA PRO A 116 15.84 -40.54 11.31
C PRO A 116 14.61 -41.16 10.63
N SER A 117 13.60 -40.31 10.51
CA SER A 117 12.35 -40.39 9.76
C SER A 117 11.85 -38.94 9.54
N TRP A 118 10.65 -38.68 9.00
CA TRP A 118 10.16 -37.30 8.81
C TRP A 118 10.20 -36.46 10.10
N GLU A 119 10.11 -37.13 11.25
CA GLU A 119 10.31 -36.58 12.60
C GLU A 119 11.70 -35.91 12.75
N ASP A 120 12.77 -36.50 12.23
CA ASP A 120 14.12 -35.91 12.31
C ASP A 120 14.22 -34.62 11.51
N ALA A 121 13.63 -34.59 10.32
CA ALA A 121 13.59 -33.38 9.51
C ALA A 121 12.85 -32.24 10.23
N LEU A 122 11.82 -32.57 11.03
CA LEU A 122 11.02 -31.59 11.77
C LEU A 122 11.71 -31.02 13.00
N PHE A 123 12.55 -31.80 13.69
CA PHE A 123 13.14 -31.42 14.98
C PHE A 123 14.64 -31.10 14.94
N GLN A 124 15.35 -31.39 13.84
CA GLN A 124 16.78 -31.09 13.71
C GLN A 124 17.10 -29.59 13.53
N SER A 125 18.34 -29.20 13.84
CA SER A 125 18.89 -27.91 13.38
C SER A 125 18.94 -27.87 11.85
N VAL A 126 18.72 -26.70 11.26
CA VAL A 126 18.72 -26.58 9.81
C VAL A 126 20.16 -26.62 9.27
N PRO A 127 20.45 -27.37 8.19
CA PRO A 127 21.81 -27.60 7.73
C PRO A 127 22.48 -26.32 7.21
N TYR A 128 21.70 -25.33 6.79
CA TYR A 128 22.23 -24.05 6.32
C TYR A 128 22.65 -23.07 7.44
N ASP A 129 22.53 -23.47 8.71
CA ASP A 129 23.19 -22.79 9.85
C ASP A 129 24.66 -23.26 10.04
N ALA A 130 25.12 -24.26 9.28
CA ALA A 130 26.47 -24.80 9.44
C ALA A 130 27.55 -23.76 9.10
N ILE A 131 28.42 -23.47 10.08
CA ILE A 131 29.57 -22.57 9.93
C ILE A 131 30.92 -23.28 10.09
N GLN A 132 30.93 -24.49 10.65
CA GLN A 132 32.15 -25.28 10.81
C GLN A 132 32.50 -25.97 9.50
N THR A 133 33.79 -26.06 9.18
CA THR A 133 34.28 -26.71 7.94
C THR A 133 35.19 -27.88 8.26
N SER A 134 35.14 -28.92 7.41
CA SER A 134 36.11 -30.01 7.44
C SER A 134 37.48 -29.54 6.93
N SER A 135 38.52 -30.37 7.11
CA SER A 135 39.87 -30.10 6.57
C SER A 135 39.93 -29.96 5.05
N HIS A 136 38.88 -30.37 4.33
CA HIS A 136 38.81 -30.36 2.87
C HIS A 136 38.08 -29.14 2.30
N ILE A 137 37.50 -28.31 3.16
CA ILE A 137 36.79 -27.09 2.77
C ILE A 137 37.34 -25.92 3.57
N SER A 138 37.76 -24.88 2.85
CA SER A 138 38.20 -23.61 3.43
C SER A 138 37.52 -22.45 2.70
N GLU A 139 37.56 -21.26 3.29
CA GLU A 139 37.14 -20.01 2.64
C GLU A 139 35.66 -19.96 2.17
N THR A 140 34.77 -20.68 2.84
CA THR A 140 33.32 -20.68 2.51
C THR A 140 32.69 -19.29 2.62
N GLY A 141 33.28 -18.44 3.49
CA GLY A 141 32.78 -17.11 3.83
C GLY A 141 31.61 -17.15 4.82
N LEU A 142 31.34 -18.30 5.44
CA LEU A 142 30.25 -18.53 6.38
C LEU A 142 30.80 -18.48 7.82
N ALA A 143 30.15 -17.68 8.66
CA ALA A 143 30.48 -17.44 10.06
C ALA A 143 29.22 -16.95 10.78
N GLY A 144 29.31 -16.74 12.09
CA GLY A 144 28.17 -16.50 12.98
C GLY A 144 27.14 -15.46 12.53
N THR A 145 27.52 -14.36 11.86
CA THR A 145 26.56 -13.40 11.28
C THR A 145 26.51 -13.45 9.75
N THR A 146 27.52 -14.03 9.11
CA THR A 146 27.63 -13.97 7.64
C THR A 146 26.81 -15.05 6.94
N HIS A 147 26.50 -16.17 7.59
CA HIS A 147 25.68 -17.22 7.00
C HIS A 147 24.26 -16.70 6.67
N ARG A 148 23.65 -15.90 7.56
CA ARG A 148 22.32 -15.30 7.41
C ARG A 148 22.05 -14.63 6.05
N TYR A 149 22.99 -13.85 5.54
CA TYR A 149 22.83 -13.20 4.23
C TYR A 149 23.58 -13.93 3.10
N ARG A 150 24.35 -14.99 3.38
CA ARG A 150 25.11 -15.75 2.38
C ARG A 150 24.49 -17.08 2.02
N THR A 151 23.41 -17.49 2.67
CA THR A 151 22.73 -18.77 2.41
C THR A 151 21.27 -18.52 2.06
N LEU A 152 20.78 -19.17 0.99
CA LEU A 152 19.41 -18.99 0.52
C LEU A 152 18.37 -19.54 1.49
N GLY A 153 18.75 -20.44 2.40
CA GLY A 153 17.86 -20.97 3.44
C GLY A 153 17.27 -19.92 4.37
N HIS A 154 17.91 -18.75 4.53
CA HIS A 154 17.38 -17.62 5.32
C HIS A 154 16.66 -16.57 4.48
N ASP A 155 16.66 -16.68 3.15
CA ASP A 155 15.91 -15.74 2.32
C ASP A 155 14.40 -15.97 2.51
N PRO A 156 13.59 -14.99 2.93
CA PRO A 156 12.18 -15.22 3.26
C PRO A 156 11.30 -15.66 2.07
N VAL A 157 11.80 -15.58 0.83
CA VAL A 157 11.12 -16.06 -0.38
C VAL A 157 11.81 -17.31 -0.90
N LEU A 158 13.10 -17.23 -1.19
CA LEU A 158 13.85 -18.33 -1.81
C LEU A 158 14.09 -19.49 -0.83
N GLY A 159 14.12 -19.23 0.49
CA GLY A 159 14.30 -20.26 1.51
C GLY A 159 13.14 -21.26 1.58
N TRP A 160 11.94 -20.92 1.12
CA TRP A 160 10.86 -21.92 0.97
C TRP A 160 11.20 -23.02 -0.03
N ILE A 161 11.99 -22.70 -1.05
CA ILE A 161 12.44 -23.66 -2.07
C ILE A 161 13.78 -24.24 -1.64
N PHE A 162 14.80 -23.39 -1.50
CA PHE A 162 16.17 -23.81 -1.24
C PHE A 162 16.37 -24.29 0.19
N GLY A 163 15.78 -23.64 1.18
CA GLY A 163 15.88 -24.04 2.59
C GLY A 163 15.18 -25.37 2.87
N THR A 164 13.96 -25.54 2.36
CA THR A 164 13.25 -26.84 2.40
C THR A 164 14.06 -27.96 1.72
N ALA A 165 14.56 -27.71 0.51
CA ALA A 165 15.40 -28.68 -0.20
C ALA A 165 16.73 -28.95 0.52
N ASN A 166 17.31 -27.92 1.14
CA ASN A 166 18.53 -28.04 1.94
C ASN A 166 18.32 -28.92 3.18
N ILE A 167 17.21 -28.76 3.90
CA ILE A 167 16.82 -29.62 5.04
C ILE A 167 16.67 -31.07 4.59
N MET A 168 15.95 -31.31 3.48
CA MET A 168 15.74 -32.68 2.96
C MET A 168 17.02 -33.38 2.53
N THR A 169 18.03 -32.63 2.08
CA THR A 169 19.25 -33.17 1.46
C THR A 169 20.49 -33.03 2.33
N ASN A 170 20.36 -32.53 3.56
CA ASN A 170 21.46 -32.17 4.45
C ASN A 170 22.53 -31.35 3.72
N SER A 171 22.10 -30.22 3.16
CA SER A 171 22.94 -29.34 2.36
C SER A 171 22.73 -27.88 2.70
N LEU A 172 23.57 -27.01 2.15
CA LEU A 172 23.47 -25.56 2.28
C LEU A 172 23.70 -24.94 0.90
N THR A 173 22.80 -24.08 0.46
CA THR A 173 22.95 -23.34 -0.81
C THR A 173 23.31 -21.90 -0.54
N LYS A 174 24.38 -21.41 -1.17
CA LYS A 174 24.81 -20.01 -1.05
C LYS A 174 23.92 -19.06 -1.85
N SER A 175 23.96 -17.79 -1.50
CA SER A 175 23.23 -16.69 -2.15
C SER A 175 23.59 -16.48 -3.63
N ASP A 176 24.68 -17.07 -4.11
CA ASP A 176 25.05 -17.10 -5.53
C ASP A 176 24.22 -18.10 -6.36
N ILE A 177 23.29 -18.84 -5.74
CA ILE A 177 22.38 -19.84 -6.34
C ILE A 177 23.09 -21.07 -6.94
N ILE A 178 24.41 -21.05 -7.11
CA ILE A 178 25.17 -22.08 -7.84
C ILE A 178 25.96 -22.97 -6.87
N THR A 179 26.44 -22.39 -5.78
CA THR A 179 27.30 -23.08 -4.82
C THR A 179 26.44 -23.75 -3.75
N THR A 180 26.38 -25.08 -3.79
CA THR A 180 25.81 -25.88 -2.70
C THR A 180 26.87 -26.76 -2.05
N TYR A 181 26.89 -26.79 -0.73
CA TYR A 181 27.72 -27.69 0.06
C TYR A 181 26.88 -28.80 0.69
N GLN A 182 27.50 -29.96 0.88
CA GLN A 182 26.94 -31.01 1.72
C GLN A 182 27.35 -30.79 3.18
N VAL A 183 26.40 -31.01 4.08
CA VAL A 183 26.54 -30.79 5.53
C VAL A 183 26.31 -32.11 6.25
N SER A 184 27.12 -32.37 7.27
CA SER A 184 26.94 -33.49 8.19
C SER A 184 27.28 -33.05 9.60
N ASN A 185 26.40 -33.30 10.57
CA ASN A 185 26.56 -32.87 11.96
C ASN A 185 26.97 -31.39 12.08
N MET A 186 26.24 -30.50 11.39
CA MET A 186 26.52 -29.05 11.32
C MET A 186 27.94 -28.67 10.84
N THR A 187 28.63 -29.60 10.17
CA THR A 187 29.94 -29.40 9.56
C THR A 187 29.81 -29.47 8.04
N ILE A 188 30.35 -28.47 7.36
CA ILE A 188 30.46 -28.42 5.90
C ILE A 188 31.58 -29.38 5.48
N ILE A 189 31.21 -30.46 4.79
CA ILE A 189 32.15 -31.56 4.51
C ILE A 189 32.74 -31.52 3.10
N ARG A 190 31.97 -31.09 2.09
CA ARG A 190 32.38 -31.00 0.68
C ARG A 190 31.39 -30.19 -0.15
N HIS A 191 31.73 -29.88 -1.40
CA HIS A 191 30.75 -29.44 -2.39
C HIS A 191 29.72 -30.55 -2.66
N TYR A 192 28.46 -30.17 -2.82
CA TYR A 192 27.41 -31.10 -3.18
C TYR A 192 27.63 -31.61 -4.62
N PRO A 193 27.55 -32.93 -4.87
CA PRO A 193 27.72 -33.47 -6.23
C PRO A 193 26.75 -32.79 -7.22
N MET A 194 27.26 -32.31 -8.36
CA MET A 194 26.49 -31.53 -9.35
C MET A 194 25.93 -30.19 -8.82
N GLY A 195 26.47 -29.68 -7.72
CA GLY A 195 26.11 -28.37 -7.16
C GLY A 195 24.63 -28.25 -6.80
N THR A 196 24.08 -27.06 -6.96
CA THR A 196 22.67 -26.78 -6.62
C THR A 196 21.67 -27.60 -7.44
N MET A 197 21.95 -27.85 -8.73
CA MET A 197 21.10 -28.70 -9.57
C MET A 197 21.06 -30.14 -9.08
N GLY A 198 22.21 -30.69 -8.67
CA GLY A 198 22.28 -32.02 -8.06
C GLY A 198 21.46 -32.12 -6.78
N MET A 199 21.55 -31.09 -5.94
CA MET A 199 20.78 -30.98 -4.71
C MET A 199 19.27 -30.90 -4.98
N LEU A 200 18.82 -30.05 -5.90
CA LEU A 200 17.40 -29.93 -6.24
C LEU A 200 16.83 -31.22 -6.84
N ASN A 201 17.57 -31.88 -7.74
CA ASN A 201 17.16 -33.16 -8.30
C ASN A 201 16.99 -34.22 -7.20
N LYS A 202 17.92 -34.27 -6.24
CA LYS A 202 17.79 -35.18 -5.09
C LYS A 202 16.64 -34.82 -4.15
N ALA A 203 16.38 -33.53 -3.92
CA ALA A 203 15.22 -33.10 -3.14
C ALA A 203 13.89 -33.52 -3.82
N VAL A 204 13.79 -33.42 -5.14
CA VAL A 204 12.63 -33.90 -5.91
C VAL A 204 12.46 -35.41 -5.78
N GLU A 205 13.55 -36.17 -5.95
CA GLU A 205 13.54 -37.64 -5.78
C GLU A 205 13.07 -38.02 -4.37
N TYR A 206 13.58 -37.35 -3.33
CA TYR A 206 13.16 -37.58 -1.95
C TYR A 206 11.69 -37.19 -1.71
N ALA A 207 11.22 -36.07 -2.27
CA ALA A 207 9.82 -35.65 -2.13
C ALA A 207 8.84 -36.63 -2.78
N GLN A 208 9.21 -37.21 -3.93
CA GLN A 208 8.39 -38.19 -4.64
C GLN A 208 8.32 -39.52 -3.89
N ASN A 209 9.43 -39.94 -3.30
CA ASN A 209 9.53 -41.20 -2.58
C ASN A 209 8.98 -41.13 -1.14
N ASP A 210 9.08 -39.97 -0.50
CA ASP A 210 8.58 -39.70 0.85
C ASP A 210 7.94 -38.29 0.95
N PRO A 211 6.63 -38.18 0.64
CA PRO A 211 5.90 -36.92 0.78
C PRO A 211 5.86 -36.36 2.21
N MET A 212 6.01 -37.22 3.23
CA MET A 212 6.02 -36.78 4.62
C MET A 212 7.33 -36.06 4.95
N LEU A 213 8.46 -36.51 4.39
CA LEU A 213 9.73 -35.80 4.50
C LEU A 213 9.67 -34.37 3.91
N LEU A 214 8.96 -34.19 2.79
CA LEU A 214 8.72 -32.85 2.22
C LEU A 214 7.89 -31.98 3.17
N ALA A 215 6.78 -32.53 3.70
CA ALA A 215 5.91 -31.81 4.63
C ALA A 215 6.66 -31.41 5.91
N ALA A 216 7.40 -32.33 6.51
CA ALA A 216 8.21 -32.09 7.69
C ALA A 216 9.32 -31.06 7.45
N SER A 217 10.03 -31.14 6.32
CA SER A 217 11.07 -30.18 5.97
C SER A 217 10.50 -28.78 5.73
N THR A 218 9.31 -28.69 5.12
CA THR A 218 8.60 -27.42 4.93
C THR A 218 8.15 -26.84 6.27
N ALA A 219 7.61 -27.67 7.17
CA ALA A 219 7.23 -27.25 8.51
C ALA A 219 8.45 -26.79 9.33
N ARG A 220 9.58 -27.50 9.23
CA ARG A 220 10.85 -27.08 9.86
C ARG A 220 11.32 -25.74 9.33
N GLN A 221 11.27 -25.52 8.01
CA GLN A 221 11.58 -24.23 7.40
C GLN A 221 10.73 -23.10 7.98
N ALA A 222 9.42 -23.33 8.13
CA ALA A 222 8.49 -22.36 8.71
C ALA A 222 8.84 -22.04 10.17
N ILE A 223 9.12 -23.06 10.99
CA ILE A 223 9.52 -22.93 12.40
C ILE A 223 10.83 -22.14 12.50
N HIS A 224 11.81 -22.43 11.66
CA HIS A 224 13.11 -21.75 11.66
C HIS A 224 12.99 -20.28 11.21
N PHE A 225 12.19 -19.98 10.20
CA PHE A 225 11.85 -18.58 9.88
C PHE A 225 11.18 -17.87 11.04
N GLY A 226 10.27 -18.54 11.73
CA GLY A 226 9.59 -18.01 12.90
C GLY A 226 10.54 -17.57 14.01
N SER A 227 11.55 -18.39 14.34
CA SER A 227 12.59 -18.01 15.33
C SER A 227 13.40 -16.83 14.84
N ASP A 228 14.02 -16.98 13.67
CA ASP A 228 14.99 -16.03 13.11
C ASP A 228 14.41 -14.63 12.99
N TYR A 229 13.14 -14.53 12.56
CA TYR A 229 12.44 -13.28 12.34
C TYR A 229 12.52 -12.33 13.54
N PHE A 230 12.36 -12.83 14.77
CA PHE A 230 12.35 -11.99 15.97
C PHE A 230 13.74 -11.78 16.59
N THR A 231 14.77 -12.50 16.15
CA THR A 231 16.10 -12.42 16.74
C THR A 231 16.80 -11.09 16.43
N LYS A 232 17.91 -10.80 17.13
CA LYS A 232 18.78 -9.65 16.82
C LYS A 232 19.47 -9.74 15.45
N GLN A 233 19.68 -10.94 14.92
CA GLN A 233 20.30 -11.13 13.62
C GLN A 233 19.28 -10.98 12.49
N GLY A 234 18.04 -11.40 12.74
CA GLY A 234 16.90 -11.22 11.84
C GLY A 234 17.00 -12.00 10.54
N LEU A 235 15.92 -11.98 9.76
CA LEU A 235 15.91 -12.48 8.39
C LEU A 235 16.28 -11.37 7.40
N PRO A 236 17.11 -11.64 6.38
CA PRO A 236 17.41 -10.67 5.33
C PRO A 236 16.15 -10.13 4.66
N ILE A 237 16.27 -8.93 4.07
CA ILE A 237 15.25 -8.45 3.13
C ILE A 237 15.20 -9.44 1.96
N PRO A 238 14.00 -9.91 1.55
CA PRO A 238 13.84 -10.86 0.46
C PRO A 238 14.62 -10.46 -0.79
N LEU A 239 15.29 -11.43 -1.40
CA LEU A 239 15.99 -11.34 -2.69
C LEU A 239 17.25 -10.46 -2.70
N ILE A 240 17.44 -9.57 -1.72
CA ILE A 240 18.58 -8.65 -1.69
C ILE A 240 19.90 -9.41 -1.57
N SER A 241 19.95 -10.47 -0.77
CA SER A 241 21.13 -11.31 -0.59
C SER A 241 21.66 -11.91 -1.90
N THR A 242 20.75 -12.22 -2.81
CA THR A 242 21.02 -12.80 -4.13
C THR A 242 21.42 -11.73 -5.14
N VAL A 243 20.75 -10.57 -5.13
CA VAL A 243 21.04 -9.46 -6.05
C VAL A 243 22.35 -8.77 -5.70
N ASN A 244 22.57 -8.49 -4.41
CA ASN A 244 23.78 -7.85 -3.91
C ASN A 244 24.05 -8.22 -2.44
N ASN A 245 24.98 -9.16 -2.26
CA ASN A 245 25.37 -9.66 -0.95
C ASN A 245 25.97 -8.57 -0.03
N ASP A 246 26.69 -7.59 -0.58
CA ASP A 246 27.32 -6.52 0.19
C ASP A 246 26.31 -5.50 0.71
N VAL A 247 25.25 -5.25 -0.05
CA VAL A 247 24.10 -4.47 0.41
C VAL A 247 23.37 -5.22 1.52
N ALA A 248 23.05 -6.51 1.32
CA ALA A 248 22.41 -7.33 2.36
C ALA A 248 23.24 -7.36 3.66
N LYS A 249 24.56 -7.55 3.53
CA LYS A 249 25.52 -7.46 4.65
C LYS A 249 25.41 -6.12 5.36
N THR A 250 25.45 -5.01 4.62
CA THR A 250 25.41 -3.66 5.19
C THR A 250 24.11 -3.41 5.94
N LEU A 251 22.97 -3.81 5.36
CA LEU A 251 21.65 -3.64 5.96
C LEU A 251 21.53 -4.41 7.28
N ILE A 252 21.90 -5.70 7.31
CA ILE A 252 21.82 -6.53 8.52
C ILE A 252 22.85 -6.08 9.56
N THR A 253 24.13 -6.00 9.17
CA THR A 253 25.22 -5.87 10.15
C THR A 253 25.47 -4.44 10.63
N LYS A 254 25.25 -3.43 9.77
CA LYS A 254 25.46 -2.02 10.12
C LYS A 254 24.15 -1.27 10.37
N GLY A 255 23.07 -1.67 9.70
CA GLY A 255 21.78 -0.99 9.79
C GLY A 255 20.78 -1.62 10.75
N HIS A 256 20.95 -2.89 11.14
CA HIS A 256 19.87 -3.66 11.78
C HIS A 256 18.55 -3.56 10.99
N ILE A 257 18.67 -3.47 9.66
CA ILE A 257 17.57 -3.40 8.71
C ILE A 257 17.37 -4.81 8.16
N ASP A 258 16.36 -5.47 8.70
CA ASP A 258 15.92 -6.82 8.37
C ASP A 258 14.40 -6.86 8.26
N LEU A 259 13.85 -8.04 7.94
CA LEU A 259 12.42 -8.19 7.71
C LEU A 259 11.57 -7.76 8.94
N TRP A 260 12.03 -8.00 10.17
CA TRP A 260 11.33 -7.57 11.38
C TRP A 260 11.30 -6.05 11.53
N SER A 261 12.46 -5.39 11.39
CA SER A 261 12.54 -3.94 11.50
C SER A 261 11.61 -3.23 10.49
N ILE A 262 11.54 -3.74 9.26
CA ILE A 262 10.71 -3.19 8.18
C ILE A 262 9.23 -3.39 8.47
N THR A 263 8.82 -4.62 8.77
CA THR A 263 7.42 -4.96 9.02
C THR A 263 6.88 -4.25 10.26
N ARG A 264 7.67 -4.19 11.34
CA ARG A 264 7.36 -3.44 12.56
C ARG A 264 7.25 -1.95 12.29
N GLY A 265 8.22 -1.36 11.58
CA GLY A 265 8.21 0.05 11.21
C GLY A 265 6.96 0.40 10.41
N ALA A 266 6.61 -0.44 9.44
CA ALA A 266 5.41 -0.31 8.62
C ALA A 266 4.12 -0.44 9.44
N ALA A 267 4.02 -1.46 10.30
CA ALA A 267 2.85 -1.69 11.15
C ALA A 267 2.59 -0.50 12.10
N LEU A 268 3.64 0.01 12.75
CA LEU A 268 3.52 1.18 13.62
C LEU A 268 3.14 2.45 12.84
N ALA A 269 3.72 2.66 11.65
CA ALA A 269 3.38 3.80 10.80
C ALA A 269 1.92 3.73 10.31
N ALA A 270 1.46 2.54 9.91
CA ALA A 270 0.08 2.29 9.51
C ALA A 270 -0.90 2.52 10.66
N LEU A 271 -0.59 2.03 11.86
CA LEU A 271 -1.39 2.26 13.06
C LEU A 271 -1.52 3.74 13.39
N ILE A 272 -0.40 4.49 13.38
CA ILE A 272 -0.42 5.94 13.64
C ILE A 272 -1.23 6.68 12.57
N ASN A 273 -1.06 6.32 11.29
CA ASN A 273 -1.87 6.90 10.21
C ASN A 273 -3.37 6.65 10.43
N GLN A 274 -3.74 5.44 10.86
CA GLN A 274 -5.15 5.12 11.16
C GLN A 274 -5.67 5.91 12.35
N LEU A 275 -4.89 6.05 13.43
CA LEU A 275 -5.24 6.87 14.59
C LEU A 275 -5.45 8.34 14.20
N ILE A 276 -4.53 8.90 13.41
CA ILE A 276 -4.64 10.26 12.88
C ILE A 276 -5.93 10.42 12.06
N ALA A 277 -6.22 9.49 11.16
CA ALA A 277 -7.42 9.53 10.34
C ALA A 277 -8.70 9.48 11.18
N THR A 278 -8.76 8.59 12.16
CA THR A 278 -9.91 8.47 13.08
C THR A 278 -10.08 9.72 13.91
N ILE A 279 -9.00 10.23 14.54
CA ILE A 279 -9.06 11.43 15.38
C ILE A 279 -9.50 12.64 14.55
N HIS A 280 -8.92 12.83 13.36
CA HIS A 280 -9.32 13.94 12.49
C HIS A 280 -10.81 13.85 12.11
N ARG A 281 -11.30 12.65 11.80
CA ARG A 281 -12.72 12.43 11.46
C ARG A 281 -13.68 12.73 12.61
N LEU A 282 -13.26 12.61 13.87
CA LEU A 282 -14.09 13.00 15.02
C LEU A 282 -14.40 14.51 15.05
N PHE A 283 -13.60 15.34 14.38
CA PHE A 283 -13.82 16.79 14.29
C PHE A 283 -14.65 17.22 13.08
N TYR A 284 -15.10 16.27 12.24
CA TYR A 284 -15.91 16.57 11.05
C TYR A 284 -17.26 17.17 11.42
N ASP A 285 -17.61 18.29 10.77
CA ASP A 285 -18.90 18.94 10.87
C ASP A 285 -19.40 19.29 9.46
N GLU A 286 -20.44 18.59 8.97
CA GLU A 286 -20.99 18.77 7.61
C GLU A 286 -21.36 20.22 7.31
N ALA A 287 -21.85 20.97 8.31
CA ALA A 287 -22.26 22.37 8.12
C ALA A 287 -21.07 23.30 7.84
N LYS A 288 -19.87 22.94 8.33
CA LYS A 288 -18.64 23.74 8.18
C LYS A 288 -17.72 23.19 7.10
N ASP A 289 -17.64 21.88 7.00
CA ASP A 289 -16.63 21.16 6.21
C ASP A 289 -17.15 20.66 4.86
N GLY A 290 -18.46 20.77 4.62
CA GLY A 290 -19.08 20.30 3.38
C GLY A 290 -19.17 18.78 3.34
N SER A 291 -18.96 18.18 2.16
CA SER A 291 -19.10 16.73 2.02
C SER A 291 -17.97 15.97 2.69
N GLU A 292 -18.29 14.79 3.21
CA GLU A 292 -17.34 13.88 3.84
C GLU A 292 -16.11 13.59 2.97
N SER A 293 -16.29 13.43 1.65
CA SER A 293 -15.19 13.22 0.70
C SER A 293 -14.22 14.41 0.62
N MET A 294 -14.69 15.65 0.78
CA MET A 294 -13.84 16.84 0.79
C MET A 294 -13.05 16.96 2.09
N TYR A 295 -13.67 16.56 3.21
CA TYR A 295 -12.99 16.47 4.49
C TYR A 295 -11.96 15.32 4.53
N GLU A 296 -12.25 14.19 3.87
CA GLU A 296 -11.30 13.10 3.71
C GLU A 296 -10.05 13.54 2.93
N ILE A 297 -10.20 14.41 1.91
CA ILE A 297 -9.06 15.02 1.21
C ILE A 297 -8.16 15.79 2.19
N ARG A 298 -8.73 16.58 3.10
CA ARG A 298 -7.95 17.30 4.13
C ARG A 298 -7.21 16.31 5.03
N THR A 299 -7.89 15.26 5.48
CA THR A 299 -7.30 14.15 6.26
C THR A 299 -6.11 13.51 5.54
N ARG A 300 -6.27 13.20 4.26
CA ARG A 300 -5.21 12.58 3.44
C ARG A 300 -4.04 13.51 3.19
N LYS A 301 -4.27 14.81 3.02
CA LYS A 301 -3.21 15.83 2.97
C LYS A 301 -2.41 15.87 4.27
N ILE A 302 -3.08 15.84 5.44
CA ILE A 302 -2.41 15.80 6.75
C ILE A 302 -1.54 14.54 6.87
N LEU A 303 -2.06 13.39 6.49
CA LEU A 303 -1.31 12.13 6.49
C LEU A 303 -0.13 12.18 5.54
N SER A 304 -0.31 12.63 4.30
CA SER A 304 0.78 12.77 3.33
C SER A 304 1.86 13.75 3.83
N TYR A 305 1.50 14.92 4.34
CA TYR A 305 2.48 15.91 4.81
C TYR A 305 3.21 15.46 6.08
N SER A 306 2.52 14.88 7.05
CA SER A 306 3.17 14.36 8.26
C SER A 306 4.15 13.22 7.95
N ASN A 307 3.77 12.29 7.06
CA ASN A 307 4.67 11.23 6.61
C ASN A 307 5.87 11.80 5.83
N ALA A 308 5.66 12.78 4.95
CA ALA A 308 6.74 13.41 4.19
C ALA A 308 7.75 14.12 5.09
N LEU A 309 7.27 14.89 6.06
CA LEU A 309 8.13 15.57 7.04
C LEU A 309 8.90 14.58 7.91
N ALA A 310 8.23 13.53 8.40
CA ALA A 310 8.86 12.51 9.23
C ALA A 310 9.94 11.72 8.47
N VAL A 311 9.63 11.26 7.24
CA VAL A 311 10.58 10.56 6.36
C VAL A 311 11.75 11.47 6.00
N GLY A 312 11.48 12.72 5.59
CA GLY A 312 12.52 13.69 5.30
C GLY A 312 13.47 13.89 6.48
N SER A 313 12.91 14.04 7.69
CA SER A 313 13.69 14.13 8.93
C SER A 313 14.48 12.84 9.20
N ASN A 314 13.89 11.66 9.01
CA ASN A 314 14.56 10.37 9.22
C ASN A 314 15.78 10.19 8.32
N VAL A 315 15.62 10.47 7.03
CA VAL A 315 16.69 10.39 6.03
C VAL A 315 17.81 11.37 6.37
N VAL A 316 17.47 12.63 6.68
CA VAL A 316 18.45 13.66 7.06
C VAL A 316 19.23 13.27 8.32
N VAL A 317 18.53 12.83 9.38
CA VAL A 317 19.18 12.41 10.63
C VAL A 317 20.08 11.19 10.42
N THR A 318 19.64 10.22 9.62
CA THR A 318 20.43 9.03 9.28
C THR A 318 21.71 9.44 8.54
N ALA A 319 21.60 10.32 7.55
CA ALA A 319 22.74 10.80 6.76
C ALA A 319 23.72 11.63 7.61
N ILE A 320 23.24 12.62 8.38
CA ILE A 320 24.09 13.48 9.22
C ILE A 320 24.82 12.66 10.29
N THR A 321 24.12 11.70 10.91
CA THR A 321 24.73 10.90 11.98
C THR A 321 25.51 9.69 11.48
N ASN A 322 25.54 9.46 10.16
CA ASN A 322 26.13 8.29 9.51
C ASN A 322 25.73 6.96 10.19
N ASN A 323 24.49 6.91 10.69
CA ASN A 323 24.02 5.79 11.49
C ASN A 323 22.77 5.16 10.87
N LEU A 324 22.99 4.09 10.12
CA LEU A 324 21.94 3.33 9.43
C LEU A 324 20.92 2.69 10.37
N THR A 325 21.25 2.50 11.66
CA THR A 325 20.30 1.92 12.64
C THR A 325 19.13 2.83 12.97
N LYS A 326 19.21 4.10 12.56
CA LYS A 326 18.12 5.08 12.69
C LYS A 326 17.19 5.11 11.48
N LEU A 327 17.57 4.45 10.38
CA LEU A 327 16.78 4.47 9.15
C LEU A 327 15.53 3.60 9.33
N ASP A 328 14.38 4.22 9.20
CA ASP A 328 13.09 3.56 9.32
C ASP A 328 12.53 3.21 7.94
N VAL A 329 13.04 2.11 7.39
CA VAL A 329 12.65 1.62 6.05
C VAL A 329 11.16 1.25 5.99
N GLY A 330 10.62 0.69 7.07
CA GLY A 330 9.20 0.34 7.17
C GLY A 330 8.28 1.55 7.05
N GLY A 331 8.57 2.62 7.81
CA GLY A 331 7.82 3.87 7.71
C GLY A 331 7.96 4.55 6.33
N ILE A 332 9.15 4.48 5.71
CA ILE A 332 9.37 4.98 4.35
C ILE A 332 8.47 4.26 3.34
N LEU A 333 8.37 2.94 3.40
CA LEU A 333 7.50 2.16 2.50
C LEU A 333 6.02 2.55 2.67
N VAL A 334 5.57 2.73 3.90
CA VAL A 334 4.19 3.19 4.18
C VAL A 334 3.97 4.60 3.63
N ALA A 335 4.92 5.51 3.81
CA ALA A 335 4.83 6.87 3.27
C ALA A 335 4.74 6.87 1.73
N LEU A 336 5.56 6.07 1.05
CA LEU A 336 5.52 5.93 -0.41
C LEU A 336 4.16 5.40 -0.90
N HIS A 337 3.64 4.35 -0.26
CA HIS A 337 2.31 3.83 -0.56
C HIS A 337 1.23 4.91 -0.35
N ARG A 338 1.34 5.71 0.72
CA ARG A 338 0.41 6.81 1.02
C ARG A 338 0.49 7.92 -0.03
N PHE A 339 1.66 8.34 -0.47
CA PHE A 339 1.78 9.37 -1.52
C PHE A 339 1.08 8.97 -2.81
N ILE A 340 1.20 7.70 -3.21
CA ILE A 340 0.54 7.17 -4.41
C ILE A 340 -0.97 7.09 -4.21
N SER A 341 -1.41 6.42 -3.13
CA SER A 341 -2.84 6.17 -2.88
C SER A 341 -3.62 7.45 -2.55
N ASP A 342 -3.03 8.40 -1.82
CA ASP A 342 -3.67 9.68 -1.52
C ASP A 342 -3.75 10.57 -2.76
N TYR A 343 -2.70 10.59 -3.60
CA TYR A 343 -2.74 11.32 -4.86
C TYR A 343 -3.87 10.79 -5.75
N GLN A 344 -3.96 9.47 -5.94
CA GLN A 344 -5.01 8.83 -6.73
C GLN A 344 -6.41 9.20 -6.21
N PHE A 345 -6.64 9.04 -4.90
CA PHE A 345 -7.92 9.40 -4.27
C PHE A 345 -8.29 10.87 -4.52
N ILE A 346 -7.35 11.79 -4.31
CA ILE A 346 -7.60 13.22 -4.51
C ILE A 346 -7.93 13.52 -5.97
N GLN A 347 -7.24 12.87 -6.92
CA GLN A 347 -7.53 13.03 -8.35
C GLN A 347 -8.90 12.48 -8.75
N ASP A 348 -9.32 11.36 -8.19
CA ASP A 348 -10.63 10.77 -8.48
C ASP A 348 -11.76 11.68 -8.00
N ILE A 349 -11.70 12.14 -6.75
CA ILE A 349 -12.69 13.09 -6.21
C ILE A 349 -12.66 14.42 -6.97
N LYS A 350 -11.47 14.91 -7.34
CA LYS A 350 -11.32 16.11 -8.16
C LYS A 350 -11.98 15.94 -9.53
N ARG A 351 -11.76 14.80 -10.18
CA ARG A 351 -12.33 14.48 -11.49
C ARG A 351 -13.86 14.45 -11.42
N ASP A 352 -14.43 13.85 -10.39
CA ASP A 352 -15.88 13.79 -10.22
C ASP A 352 -16.49 15.15 -9.88
N PHE A 353 -15.79 15.95 -9.07
CA PHE A 353 -16.15 17.34 -8.82
C PHE A 353 -16.17 18.17 -10.13
N LEU A 354 -15.10 18.08 -10.94
CA LEU A 354 -15.02 18.75 -12.25
C LEU A 354 -16.17 18.34 -13.18
N LYS A 355 -16.43 17.02 -13.32
CA LYS A 355 -17.54 16.53 -14.14
C LYS A 355 -18.88 17.11 -13.69
N LYS A 356 -19.13 17.09 -12.37
CA LYS A 356 -20.39 17.57 -11.80
C LYS A 356 -20.56 19.07 -12.03
N GLU A 357 -19.54 19.88 -11.77
CA GLU A 357 -19.62 21.32 -11.95
C GLU A 357 -19.73 21.72 -13.43
N ILE A 358 -19.01 21.05 -14.33
CA ILE A 358 -19.16 21.27 -15.78
C ILE A 358 -20.57 20.88 -16.23
N TYR A 359 -21.09 19.73 -15.79
CA TYR A 359 -22.45 19.30 -16.10
C TYR A 359 -23.48 20.35 -15.64
N ASN A 360 -23.36 20.82 -14.40
CA ASN A 360 -24.23 21.86 -13.85
C ASN A 360 -24.16 23.16 -14.66
N GLN A 361 -22.97 23.55 -15.15
CA GLN A 361 -22.81 24.73 -15.99
C GLN A 361 -23.36 24.54 -17.41
N ILE A 362 -23.27 23.35 -17.99
CA ILE A 362 -23.84 23.07 -19.31
C ILE A 362 -25.37 23.02 -19.22
N VAL A 363 -25.92 22.21 -18.31
CA VAL A 363 -27.35 21.97 -18.17
C VAL A 363 -28.08 23.15 -17.51
N GLY A 364 -27.40 23.95 -16.67
CA GLY A 364 -28.01 25.05 -15.94
C GLY A 364 -28.91 24.59 -14.79
N LYS A 365 -29.62 25.54 -14.15
CA LYS A 365 -30.71 25.21 -13.22
C LYS A 365 -31.86 24.55 -14.00
N PRO A 366 -32.71 23.70 -13.36
CA PRO A 366 -33.82 23.06 -14.05
C PRO A 366 -34.62 24.10 -14.83
N TYR A 367 -34.66 23.90 -16.13
CA TYR A 367 -35.42 24.72 -17.04
C TYR A 367 -36.90 24.49 -16.83
N ASN A 368 -37.64 25.59 -16.75
CA ASN A 368 -39.09 25.60 -16.65
C ASN A 368 -39.81 25.19 -17.97
N PHE A 369 -39.13 24.43 -18.85
CA PHE A 369 -39.73 23.87 -20.06
C PHE A 369 -40.42 22.52 -19.80
N MET A 370 -40.15 21.89 -18.66
CA MET A 370 -40.61 20.53 -18.32
C MET A 370 -41.62 20.51 -17.16
N GLU A 371 -41.89 21.64 -16.50
CA GLU A 371 -43.04 21.74 -15.59
C GLU A 371 -44.30 21.98 -16.43
N VAL A 372 -44.93 20.89 -16.86
CA VAL A 372 -46.32 20.92 -17.29
C VAL A 372 -47.14 21.30 -16.05
N LYS A 373 -47.61 22.55 -15.99
CA LYS A 373 -48.63 22.97 -15.02
C LYS A 373 -49.98 22.35 -15.31
#